data_AF-A0A6G2U3M9-F1
#
_entry.id   AF-A0A6G2U3M9-F1
#
_cell.length_a   1.000
_cell.length_b   1.000
_cell.length_c   1.000
_cell.angle_alpha   90.00
_cell.angle_beta   90.00
_cell.angle_gamma   90.00
#
_symmetry.space_group_name_H-M   'P 1'
#
loop_
_entity.id
_entity.type
_entity.pdbx_description
1 polymer ?
#
loop_
_entity_poly.entity_id
_entity_poly.type
_entity_poly.pdbx_seq_one_letter_code
_entity_poly.pdbx_strand_id
1 'polypeptide(L)'
;MAKQERAVRTRRAVIEAAAHVIGTRGYQAATMAEIIQRAGVTKGAVYFHFTSKDALARAVIKEQTEPFLPPVSESRLQDAIDFTHQVAQGLRTDPLLQAGTRIAVETTFSDDPLVPYQAWTDIITNLFSEARENGELLPAVVPERAAEFFVSAYMGVQLFSRAATDRADLPERVTTLWRHTLPGLASPGALSHLDPHGRSIEIAV
;
A
#
# COMPACT_ATOMS: atom_id res chain seq x y z
N MET A 1 -10.58 3.94 31.49
CA MET A 1 -10.95 3.84 30.07
C MET A 1 -10.86 5.19 29.35
N ALA A 2 -11.46 6.27 29.85
CA ALA A 2 -11.42 7.62 29.21
C ALA A 2 -10.01 8.17 28.86
N LYS A 3 -8.98 7.93 29.69
CA LYS A 3 -7.60 8.37 29.42
C LYS A 3 -6.99 7.65 28.20
N GLN A 4 -7.29 6.36 28.04
CA GLN A 4 -6.80 5.54 26.94
C GLN A 4 -7.51 5.91 25.63
N GLU A 5 -8.83 6.11 25.66
CA GLU A 5 -9.59 6.60 24.51
C GLU A 5 -9.14 7.99 24.04
N ARG A 6 -8.78 8.89 24.97
CA ARG A 6 -8.23 10.20 24.61
C ARG A 6 -6.86 10.08 23.95
N ALA A 7 -6.00 9.20 24.47
CA ALA A 7 -4.69 8.92 23.89
C ALA A 7 -4.81 8.33 22.47
N VAL A 8 -5.72 7.37 22.25
CA VAL A 8 -5.98 6.77 20.93
C VAL A 8 -6.47 7.82 19.93
N ARG A 9 -7.46 8.65 20.32
CA ARG A 9 -7.97 9.73 19.46
C ARG A 9 -6.90 10.76 19.11
N THR A 10 -6.07 11.14 20.09
CA THR A 10 -4.97 12.10 19.88
C THR A 10 -3.94 11.53 18.91
N ARG A 11 -3.53 10.27 19.12
CA ARG A 11 -2.58 9.60 18.22
C ARG A 11 -3.10 9.54 16.78
N ARG A 12 -4.37 9.16 16.59
CA ARG A 12 -5.02 9.12 15.28
C ARG A 12 -5.07 10.50 14.61
N ALA A 13 -5.50 11.54 15.32
CA ALA A 13 -5.56 12.90 14.79
C ALA A 13 -4.19 13.41 14.32
N VAL A 14 -3.12 13.07 15.04
CA VAL A 14 -1.75 13.43 14.67
C VAL A 14 -1.29 12.70 13.40
N ILE A 15 -1.65 11.42 13.23
CA ILE A 15 -1.32 10.64 12.05
C ILE A 15 -2.08 11.15 10.82
N GLU A 16 -3.38 11.43 10.94
CA GLU A 16 -4.18 12.02 9.87
C GLU A 16 -3.65 13.39 9.46
N ALA A 17 -3.23 14.22 10.43
CA ALA A 17 -2.59 15.50 10.16
C ALA A 17 -1.25 15.33 9.44
N ALA A 18 -0.42 14.38 9.88
CA ALA A 18 0.86 14.07 9.24
C ALA A 18 0.67 13.59 7.80
N ALA A 19 -0.28 12.67 7.57
CA ALA A 19 -0.62 12.16 6.25
C ALA A 19 -0.98 13.30 5.30
N HIS A 20 -1.81 14.24 5.74
CA HIS A 20 -2.16 15.37 4.89
C HIS A 20 -0.98 16.33 4.61
N VAL A 21 -0.24 16.74 5.64
CA VAL A 21 0.89 17.68 5.47
C VAL A 21 1.96 17.06 4.57
N ILE A 22 2.32 15.81 4.81
CA ILE A 22 3.31 15.07 4.02
C ILE A 22 2.77 14.78 2.62
N GLY A 23 1.52 14.35 2.50
CA GLY A 23 0.84 14.12 1.23
C GLY A 23 0.86 15.35 0.32
N THR A 24 0.77 16.54 0.91
CA THR A 24 0.78 17.82 0.20
C THR A 24 2.21 18.32 -0.10
N ARG A 25 3.05 18.45 0.94
CA ARG A 25 4.37 19.11 0.82
C ARG A 25 5.52 18.16 0.48
N GLY A 26 5.34 16.87 0.73
CA GLY A 26 6.43 15.89 0.74
C GLY A 26 7.02 15.71 2.13
N TYR A 27 7.65 14.57 2.33
CA TYR A 27 8.25 14.18 3.60
C TYR A 27 9.37 15.14 4.01
N GLN A 28 10.22 15.54 3.06
CA GLN A 28 11.35 16.43 3.34
C GLN A 28 10.89 17.83 3.75
N ALA A 29 9.94 18.42 3.00
CA ALA A 29 9.46 19.77 3.26
C ALA A 29 8.49 19.87 4.45
N ALA A 30 7.82 18.78 4.83
CA ALA A 30 6.92 18.77 5.98
C ALA A 30 7.68 18.98 7.30
N THR A 31 7.12 19.82 8.17
CA THR A 31 7.66 20.11 9.50
C THR A 31 6.74 19.62 10.62
N MET A 32 7.32 19.30 11.78
CA MET A 32 6.54 18.98 12.98
C MET A 32 5.62 20.14 13.40
N ALA A 33 6.02 21.40 13.18
CA ALA A 33 5.23 22.56 13.53
C ALA A 33 3.92 22.63 12.73
N GLU A 34 3.97 22.40 11.41
CA GLU A 34 2.78 22.35 10.56
C GLU A 34 1.86 21.19 10.93
N ILE A 35 2.43 20.02 11.24
CA ILE A 35 1.66 18.85 11.67
C ILE A 35 0.96 19.11 12.99
N ILE A 36 1.65 19.69 13.98
CA ILE A 36 1.06 20.07 15.27
C ILE A 36 -0.08 21.08 15.07
N GLN A 37 0.15 22.11 14.25
CA GLN A 37 -0.86 23.12 13.95
C GLN A 37 -2.09 22.48 13.30
N ARG A 38 -1.90 21.58 12.33
CA ARG A 38 -2.99 20.90 11.65
C ARG A 38 -3.75 19.93 12.55
N ALA A 39 -3.05 19.19 13.41
CA ALA A 39 -3.66 18.22 14.31
C ALA A 39 -4.58 18.88 15.36
N GLY A 40 -4.41 20.18 15.62
CA GLY A 40 -5.23 20.91 16.60
C GLY A 40 -5.00 20.45 18.05
N VAL A 41 -3.88 19.77 18.32
CA VAL A 41 -3.49 19.27 19.63
C VAL A 41 -2.25 19.99 20.14
N THR A 42 -1.99 19.92 21.45
CA THR A 42 -0.83 20.60 22.02
C THR A 42 0.48 19.95 21.57
N LYS A 43 1.55 20.76 21.47
CA LYS A 43 2.91 20.27 21.20
C LYS A 43 3.29 19.11 22.12
N GLY A 44 3.04 19.23 23.42
CA GLY A 44 3.32 18.17 24.40
C GLY A 44 2.57 16.87 24.12
N ALA A 45 1.32 16.95 23.65
CA ALA A 45 0.54 15.76 23.29
C ALA A 45 1.10 15.05 22.05
N VAL A 46 1.58 15.79 21.05
CA VAL A 46 2.26 15.20 19.88
C VAL A 46 3.54 14.49 20.28
N TYR A 47 4.42 15.18 21.02
CA TYR A 47 5.71 14.61 21.43
C TYR A 47 5.59 13.48 22.46
N PHE A 48 4.46 13.38 23.16
CA PHE A 48 4.14 12.21 23.97
C PHE A 48 3.94 10.94 23.12
N HIS A 49 3.39 11.08 21.91
CA HIS A 49 3.14 9.95 21.00
C HIS A 49 4.29 9.69 20.03
N PHE A 50 4.97 10.74 19.56
CA PHE A 50 5.98 10.64 18.52
C PHE A 50 7.20 11.50 18.87
N THR A 51 8.34 10.83 19.05
CA THR A 51 9.60 11.49 19.47
C THR A 51 10.24 12.31 18.35
N SER A 52 9.94 12.00 17.09
CA SER A 52 10.49 12.68 15.91
C SER A 52 9.54 12.63 14.71
N LYS A 53 9.86 13.41 13.66
CA LYS A 53 9.17 13.34 12.36
C LYS A 53 9.26 11.93 11.77
N ASP A 54 10.41 11.28 11.90
CA ASP A 54 10.65 9.92 11.41
C ASP A 54 9.81 8.88 12.16
N ALA A 55 9.68 9.01 13.48
CA ALA A 55 8.82 8.14 14.29
C ALA A 55 7.35 8.27 13.87
N LEU A 56 6.90 9.49 13.56
CA LEU A 56 5.57 9.75 13.05
C LEU A 56 5.38 9.21 11.62
N ALA A 57 6.37 9.38 10.75
CA ALA A 57 6.34 8.86 9.39
C ALA A 57 6.29 7.32 9.34
N ARG A 58 7.05 6.64 10.20
CA ARG A 58 6.94 5.19 10.39
C ARG A 58 5.55 4.76 10.84
N ALA A 59 4.90 5.53 11.71
CA ALA A 59 3.53 5.24 12.12
C ALA A 59 2.52 5.43 10.99
N VAL A 60 2.68 6.48 10.16
CA VAL A 60 1.89 6.68 8.93
C VAL A 60 2.05 5.49 7.99
N ILE A 61 3.29 5.04 7.74
CA ILE A 61 3.57 3.89 6.87
C ILE A 61 2.96 2.60 7.41
N LYS A 62 3.02 2.40 8.73
CA LYS A 62 2.41 1.21 9.35
C LYS A 62 0.89 1.22 9.24
N GLU A 63 0.26 2.36 9.48
CA GLU A 63 -1.21 2.45 9.49
C GLU A 63 -1.83 2.45 8.09
N GLN A 64 -1.09 2.84 7.05
CA GLN A 64 -1.61 2.71 5.69
C GLN A 64 -1.78 1.26 5.23
N THR A 65 -1.06 0.30 5.82
CA THR A 65 -1.11 -1.10 5.40
C THR A 65 -2.12 -1.92 6.17
N GLU A 66 -2.51 -1.50 7.39
CA GLU A 66 -3.46 -2.23 8.25
C GLU A 66 -4.86 -2.47 7.61
N PRO A 67 -5.44 -1.54 6.81
CA PRO A 67 -6.78 -1.74 6.25
C PRO A 67 -6.83 -2.71 5.06
N PHE A 68 -5.69 -3.00 4.44
CA PHE A 68 -5.64 -3.75 3.18
C PHE A 68 -5.25 -5.19 3.47
N LEU A 69 -6.25 -6.01 3.76
CA LEU A 69 -6.10 -7.46 3.77
C LEU A 69 -6.49 -8.02 2.40
N PRO A 70 -5.71 -8.95 1.83
CA PRO A 70 -6.14 -9.66 0.64
C PRO A 70 -7.48 -10.35 0.86
N PRO A 71 -8.31 -10.45 -0.18
CA PRO A 71 -9.48 -11.30 -0.13
C PRO A 71 -9.07 -12.77 0.00
N VAL A 72 -10.03 -13.60 0.38
CA VAL A 72 -9.83 -15.03 0.55
C VAL A 72 -10.88 -15.75 -0.32
N SER A 73 -10.48 -16.18 -1.51
CA SER A 73 -11.30 -16.97 -2.43
C SER A 73 -10.63 -18.28 -2.89
N GLU A 74 -11.27 -19.05 -3.77
CA GLU A 74 -10.68 -20.31 -4.25
C GLU A 74 -9.41 -20.12 -5.08
N SER A 75 -9.25 -18.97 -5.75
CA SER A 75 -8.05 -18.64 -6.52
C SER A 75 -7.24 -17.55 -5.81
N ARG A 76 -6.05 -17.94 -5.36
CA ARG A 76 -5.10 -17.04 -4.67
C ARG A 76 -4.46 -16.06 -5.64
N LEU A 77 -4.32 -16.46 -6.90
CA LEU A 77 -3.84 -15.57 -7.94
C LEU A 77 -4.88 -14.52 -8.30
N GLN A 78 -6.18 -14.88 -8.32
CA GLN A 78 -7.25 -13.89 -8.44
C GLN A 78 -7.31 -12.96 -7.21
N ASP A 79 -7.07 -13.48 -6.02
CA ASP A 79 -7.01 -12.66 -4.80
C ASP A 79 -5.89 -11.61 -4.87
N ALA A 80 -4.72 -11.97 -5.46
CA ALA A 80 -3.65 -11.01 -5.74
C ALA A 80 -4.07 -9.92 -6.75
N ILE A 81 -4.79 -10.30 -7.81
CA ILE A 81 -5.33 -9.33 -8.77
C ILE A 81 -6.28 -8.36 -8.06
N ASP A 82 -7.28 -8.90 -7.37
CA ASP A 82 -8.32 -8.13 -6.68
C ASP A 82 -7.70 -7.18 -5.63
N PHE A 83 -6.75 -7.69 -4.84
CA PHE A 83 -6.03 -6.92 -3.83
C PHE A 83 -5.28 -5.72 -4.45
N THR A 84 -4.55 -5.94 -5.55
CA THR A 84 -3.78 -4.84 -6.17
C THR A 84 -4.69 -3.78 -6.81
N HIS A 85 -5.88 -4.16 -7.27
CA HIS A 85 -6.92 -3.21 -7.69
C HIS A 85 -7.51 -2.42 -6.52
N GLN A 86 -7.72 -3.06 -5.36
CA GLN A 86 -8.13 -2.39 -4.13
C GLN A 86 -7.08 -1.35 -3.69
N VAL A 87 -5.79 -1.71 -3.73
CA VAL A 87 -4.68 -0.78 -3.43
C VAL A 87 -4.63 0.36 -4.46
N ALA A 88 -4.85 0.07 -5.74
CA ALA A 88 -4.90 1.09 -6.80
C ALA A 88 -6.02 2.11 -6.57
N GLN A 89 -7.20 1.63 -6.18
CA GLN A 89 -8.32 2.49 -5.83
C GLN A 89 -8.03 3.29 -4.55
N GLY A 90 -7.46 2.65 -3.52
CA GLY A 90 -7.02 3.33 -2.31
C GLY A 90 -6.02 4.47 -2.59
N LEU A 91 -5.06 4.26 -3.50
CA LEU A 91 -4.09 5.28 -3.89
C LEU A 91 -4.72 6.51 -4.57
N ARG A 92 -5.97 6.42 -5.04
CA ARG A 92 -6.73 7.54 -5.61
C ARG A 92 -7.54 8.29 -4.55
N THR A 93 -8.00 7.61 -3.50
CA THR A 93 -9.02 8.16 -2.59
C THR A 93 -8.59 8.28 -1.13
N ASP A 94 -7.58 7.52 -0.68
CA ASP A 94 -7.14 7.47 0.71
C ASP A 94 -5.86 8.33 0.93
N PRO A 95 -5.97 9.49 1.61
CA PRO A 95 -4.81 10.33 1.89
C PRO A 95 -3.72 9.64 2.73
N LEU A 96 -4.09 8.66 3.57
CA LEU A 96 -3.13 7.95 4.41
C LEU A 96 -2.22 7.06 3.56
N LEU A 97 -2.83 6.26 2.68
CA LEU A 97 -2.10 5.44 1.71
C LEU A 97 -1.27 6.29 0.74
N GLN A 98 -1.82 7.41 0.25
CA GLN A 98 -1.08 8.34 -0.60
C GLN A 98 0.16 8.89 0.12
N ALA A 99 0.03 9.27 1.38
CA ALA A 99 1.10 9.84 2.17
C ALA A 99 2.19 8.82 2.49
N GLY A 100 1.82 7.62 2.97
CA GLY A 100 2.81 6.60 3.28
C GLY A 100 3.54 6.09 2.03
N THR A 101 2.85 5.95 0.87
CA THR A 101 3.53 5.69 -0.42
C THR A 101 4.48 6.82 -0.79
N ARG A 102 4.11 8.08 -0.55
CA ARG A 102 4.99 9.22 -0.82
C ARG A 102 6.23 9.20 0.07
N ILE A 103 6.08 8.92 1.37
CA ILE A 103 7.20 8.79 2.31
C ILE A 103 8.14 7.68 1.86
N ALA A 104 7.60 6.51 1.50
CA ALA A 104 8.38 5.37 1.04
C ALA A 104 9.25 5.74 -0.17
N VAL A 105 8.64 6.38 -1.17
CA VAL A 105 9.34 6.80 -2.40
C VAL A 105 10.42 7.84 -2.09
N GLU A 106 10.10 8.87 -1.32
CA GLU A 106 11.04 9.97 -1.03
C GLU A 106 12.20 9.54 -0.10
N THR A 107 12.03 8.47 0.69
CA THR A 107 13.08 7.94 1.57
C THR A 107 13.83 6.74 0.97
N THR A 108 13.42 6.23 -0.19
CA THR A 108 14.01 5.04 -0.83
C THR A 108 15.53 5.15 -1.01
N PHE A 109 16.06 6.37 -1.24
CA PHE A 109 17.49 6.62 -1.45
C PHE A 109 18.22 7.18 -0.22
N SER A 110 17.60 7.08 0.96
CA SER A 110 18.22 7.52 2.24
C SER A 110 18.91 6.36 2.95
N ASP A 111 19.77 6.67 3.93
CA ASP A 111 20.52 5.67 4.71
C ASP A 111 19.61 4.78 5.60
N ASP A 112 18.41 5.27 5.95
CA ASP A 112 17.37 4.55 6.72
C ASP A 112 16.03 4.65 5.96
N PRO A 113 15.86 3.88 4.87
CA PRO A 113 14.70 4.04 4.01
C PRO A 113 13.44 3.54 4.74
N LEU A 114 12.39 4.37 4.74
CA LEU A 114 11.15 4.06 5.45
C LEU A 114 10.21 3.32 4.51
N VAL A 115 10.47 2.03 4.36
CA VAL A 115 9.93 1.28 3.23
C VAL A 115 8.88 0.25 3.64
N PRO A 116 7.63 0.34 3.14
CA PRO A 116 6.66 -0.73 3.24
C PRO A 116 6.87 -1.85 2.20
N TYR A 117 7.93 -1.82 1.37
CA TYR A 117 8.14 -2.83 0.31
C TYR A 117 8.18 -4.23 0.91
N GLN A 118 8.83 -4.42 2.07
CA GLN A 118 8.85 -5.74 2.70
C GLN A 118 7.43 -6.21 3.03
N ALA A 119 6.59 -5.37 3.64
CA ALA A 119 5.22 -5.74 3.99
C ALA A 119 4.37 -6.07 2.74
N TRP A 120 4.47 -5.27 1.67
CA TRP A 120 3.74 -5.56 0.44
C TRP A 120 4.26 -6.80 -0.29
N THR A 121 5.59 -6.98 -0.33
CA THR A 121 6.22 -8.16 -0.91
C THR A 121 5.86 -9.42 -0.14
N ASP A 122 5.81 -9.37 1.19
CA ASP A 122 5.40 -10.50 2.03
C ASP A 122 3.95 -10.90 1.73
N ILE A 123 3.04 -9.92 1.60
CA ILE A 123 1.63 -10.18 1.24
C ILE A 123 1.52 -10.88 -0.13
N ILE A 124 2.17 -10.32 -1.16
CA ILE A 124 2.12 -10.92 -2.52
C ILE A 124 2.84 -12.27 -2.55
N THR A 125 3.93 -12.44 -1.81
CA THR A 125 4.66 -13.72 -1.68
C THR A 125 3.77 -14.80 -1.10
N ASN A 126 3.00 -14.48 -0.05
CA ASN A 126 2.05 -15.43 0.55
C ASN A 126 0.97 -15.83 -0.46
N LEU A 127 0.35 -14.87 -1.14
CA LEU A 127 -0.65 -15.16 -2.17
C LEU A 127 -0.08 -16.02 -3.31
N PHE A 128 1.12 -15.72 -3.78
CA PHE A 128 1.76 -16.52 -4.84
C PHE A 128 2.19 -17.91 -4.35
N SER A 129 2.57 -18.05 -3.08
CA SER A 129 2.90 -19.34 -2.49
C SER A 129 1.67 -20.23 -2.37
N GLU A 130 0.56 -19.69 -1.87
CA GLU A 130 -0.72 -20.40 -1.81
C GLU A 130 -1.24 -20.73 -3.23
N ALA A 131 -1.07 -19.80 -4.20
CA ALA A 131 -1.39 -20.05 -5.60
C ALA A 131 -0.55 -21.22 -6.19
N ARG A 132 0.71 -21.36 -5.78
CA ARG A 132 1.56 -22.51 -6.18
C ARG A 132 1.00 -23.81 -5.64
N GLU A 133 0.59 -23.83 -4.37
CA GLU A 133 -0.01 -25.01 -3.72
C GLU A 133 -1.31 -25.44 -4.39
N ASN A 134 -2.09 -24.48 -4.90
CA ASN A 134 -3.31 -24.70 -5.67
C ASN A 134 -3.06 -25.11 -7.14
N GLY A 135 -1.82 -25.16 -7.61
CA GLY A 135 -1.50 -25.44 -9.01
C GLY A 135 -1.84 -24.29 -9.98
N GLU A 136 -2.00 -23.08 -9.44
CA GLU A 136 -2.33 -21.89 -10.23
C GLU A 136 -1.10 -21.28 -10.92
N LEU A 137 0.11 -21.58 -10.44
CA LEU A 137 1.37 -21.06 -11.00
C LEU A 137 2.05 -22.05 -11.97
N LEU A 138 2.80 -21.51 -12.93
CA LEU A 138 3.70 -22.30 -13.76
C LEU A 138 4.80 -22.97 -12.90
N PRO A 139 5.25 -24.20 -13.23
CA PRO A 139 6.22 -24.93 -12.40
C PRO A 139 7.57 -24.23 -12.20
N ALA A 140 7.97 -23.36 -13.15
CA ALA A 140 9.24 -22.64 -13.10
C ALA A 140 9.18 -21.36 -12.25
N VAL A 141 7.99 -20.95 -11.78
CA VAL A 141 7.83 -19.73 -11.00
C VAL A 141 8.29 -19.95 -9.57
N VAL A 142 9.18 -19.06 -9.12
CA VAL A 142 9.57 -18.94 -7.71
C VAL A 142 8.75 -17.79 -7.10
N PRO A 143 7.79 -18.07 -6.18
CA PRO A 143 6.85 -17.09 -5.65
C PRO A 143 7.50 -15.81 -5.12
N GLU A 144 8.60 -15.94 -4.37
CA GLU A 144 9.32 -14.82 -3.77
C GLU A 144 9.88 -13.88 -4.84
N ARG A 145 10.49 -14.45 -5.90
CA ARG A 145 11.06 -13.67 -7.01
C ARG A 145 9.97 -13.04 -7.87
N ALA A 146 8.87 -13.75 -8.09
CA ALA A 146 7.72 -13.23 -8.81
C ALA A 146 7.06 -12.08 -8.04
N ALA A 147 6.95 -12.18 -6.71
CA ALA A 147 6.42 -11.13 -5.85
C ALA A 147 7.33 -9.89 -5.85
N GLU A 148 8.65 -10.06 -5.69
CA GLU A 148 9.63 -8.97 -5.80
C GLU A 148 9.51 -8.22 -7.14
N PHE A 149 9.46 -8.96 -8.25
CA PHE A 149 9.26 -8.40 -9.58
C PHE A 149 7.93 -7.64 -9.69
N PHE A 150 6.84 -8.27 -9.24
CA PHE A 150 5.51 -7.70 -9.35
C PHE A 150 5.37 -6.40 -8.55
N VAL A 151 5.80 -6.39 -7.28
CA VAL A 151 5.75 -5.21 -6.42
C VAL A 151 6.60 -4.08 -6.99
N SER A 152 7.78 -4.41 -7.54
CA SER A 152 8.65 -3.44 -8.22
C SER A 152 7.99 -2.83 -9.46
N ALA A 153 7.37 -3.67 -10.30
CA ALA A 153 6.64 -3.22 -11.47
C ALA A 153 5.42 -2.36 -11.11
N TYR A 154 4.65 -2.77 -10.09
CA TYR A 154 3.51 -2.02 -9.58
C TYR A 154 3.92 -0.64 -9.05
N MET A 155 5.06 -0.54 -8.35
CA MET A 155 5.63 0.73 -7.90
C MET A 155 5.95 1.66 -9.09
N GLY A 156 6.56 1.12 -10.15
CA GLY A 156 6.79 1.88 -11.40
C GLY A 156 5.48 2.36 -12.03
N VAL A 157 4.48 1.48 -12.11
CA VAL A 157 3.15 1.79 -12.65
C VAL A 157 2.47 2.92 -11.89
N GLN A 158 2.42 2.86 -10.55
CA GLN A 158 1.74 3.89 -9.76
C GLN A 158 2.47 5.24 -9.80
N LEU A 159 3.81 5.23 -9.84
CA LEU A 159 4.61 6.45 -10.00
C LEU A 159 4.37 7.11 -11.35
N PHE A 160 4.40 6.32 -12.43
CA PHE A 160 4.13 6.81 -13.77
C PHE A 160 2.70 7.37 -13.87
N SER A 161 1.71 6.63 -13.36
CA SER A 161 0.30 7.04 -13.33
C SER A 161 0.09 8.34 -12.56
N ARG A 162 0.76 8.50 -11.41
CA ARG A 162 0.75 9.76 -10.65
C ARG A 162 1.33 10.92 -11.47
N ALA A 163 2.45 10.71 -12.14
CA ALA A 163 3.08 11.75 -12.94
C ALA A 163 2.26 12.12 -14.20
N ALA A 164 1.61 11.14 -14.82
CA ALA A 164 0.89 11.31 -16.08
C ALA A 164 -0.54 11.84 -15.90
N THR A 165 -1.27 11.36 -14.88
CA THR A 165 -2.72 11.59 -14.74
C THR A 165 -3.19 11.82 -13.32
N ASP A 166 -2.26 12.05 -12.38
CA ASP A 166 -2.55 12.04 -10.93
C ASP A 166 -3.34 10.78 -10.50
N ARG A 167 -2.94 9.63 -11.04
CA ARG A 167 -3.53 8.30 -10.78
C ARG A 167 -4.95 8.09 -11.30
N ALA A 168 -5.50 8.98 -12.13
CA ALA A 168 -6.80 8.75 -12.75
C ALA A 168 -6.82 7.48 -13.61
N ASP A 169 -5.71 7.15 -14.28
CA ASP A 169 -5.55 5.96 -15.13
C ASP A 169 -4.95 4.74 -14.41
N LEU A 170 -4.77 4.81 -13.08
CA LEU A 170 -4.08 3.75 -12.33
C LEU A 170 -4.75 2.37 -12.43
N PRO A 171 -6.09 2.24 -12.30
CA PRO A 171 -6.75 0.93 -12.40
C PRO A 171 -6.49 0.25 -13.75
N GLU A 172 -6.59 0.99 -14.85
CA GLU A 172 -6.35 0.48 -16.21
C GLU A 172 -4.88 0.04 -16.40
N ARG A 173 -3.93 0.76 -15.81
CA ARG A 173 -2.52 0.37 -15.84
C ARG A 173 -2.24 -0.88 -15.02
N VAL A 174 -2.94 -1.07 -13.90
CA VAL A 174 -2.85 -2.30 -13.09
C VAL A 174 -3.42 -3.50 -13.85
N THR A 175 -4.55 -3.33 -14.54
CA THR A 175 -5.05 -4.35 -15.48
C THR A 175 -4.03 -4.69 -16.54
N THR A 176 -3.37 -3.68 -17.11
CA THR A 176 -2.34 -3.86 -18.13
C THR A 176 -1.12 -4.62 -17.58
N LEU A 177 -0.67 -4.28 -16.37
CA LEU A 177 0.38 -5.00 -15.65
C LEU A 177 0.04 -6.49 -15.51
N TRP A 178 -1.18 -6.81 -15.06
CA TRP A 178 -1.62 -8.20 -14.94
C TRP A 178 -1.70 -8.91 -16.28
N ARG A 179 -2.28 -8.30 -17.32
CA ARG A 179 -2.35 -8.90 -18.66
C ARG A 179 -0.99 -9.31 -19.21
N HIS A 180 0.06 -8.54 -18.91
CA HIS A 180 1.42 -8.86 -19.36
C HIS A 180 2.18 -9.80 -18.41
N THR A 181 1.81 -9.85 -17.12
CA THR A 181 2.47 -10.71 -16.14
C THR A 181 1.88 -12.12 -16.10
N LEU A 182 0.56 -12.25 -16.22
CA LEU A 182 -0.16 -13.52 -16.11
C LEU A 182 0.35 -14.63 -17.05
N PRO A 183 0.68 -14.38 -18.33
CA PRO A 183 1.19 -15.43 -19.22
C PRO A 183 2.52 -16.04 -18.76
N GLY A 184 3.34 -15.29 -18.00
CA GLY A 184 4.59 -15.77 -17.41
C GLY A 184 4.45 -16.30 -15.98
N LEU A 185 3.24 -16.27 -15.42
CA LEU A 185 2.97 -16.57 -14.02
C LEU A 185 1.98 -17.73 -13.85
N ALA A 186 0.82 -17.66 -14.52
CA ALA A 186 -0.31 -18.55 -14.34
C ALA A 186 -0.18 -19.85 -15.15
N SER A 187 -0.62 -20.97 -14.58
CA SER A 187 -0.82 -22.22 -15.31
C SER A 187 -1.94 -22.05 -16.35
N PRO A 188 -1.96 -22.83 -17.45
CA PRO A 188 -3.01 -22.71 -18.48
C PRO A 188 -4.43 -22.92 -17.92
N GLY A 189 -4.58 -23.78 -16.90
CA GLY A 189 -5.85 -24.00 -16.22
C GLY A 189 -6.31 -22.77 -15.45
N ALA A 190 -5.40 -22.15 -14.68
CA ALA A 190 -5.66 -20.90 -13.97
C ALA A 190 -6.01 -19.75 -14.91
N LEU A 191 -5.18 -19.53 -15.93
CA LEU A 191 -5.28 -18.39 -16.83
C LEU A 191 -6.66 -18.27 -17.51
N SER A 192 -7.35 -19.39 -17.73
CA SER A 192 -8.67 -19.42 -18.37
C SER A 192 -9.81 -18.77 -17.57
N HIS A 193 -9.66 -18.61 -16.26
CA HIS A 193 -10.71 -18.09 -15.37
C HIS A 193 -10.29 -16.87 -14.54
N LEU A 194 -9.07 -16.37 -14.72
CA LEU A 194 -8.62 -15.14 -14.08
C LEU A 194 -9.18 -13.93 -14.81
N ASP A 195 -9.66 -12.94 -14.05
CA ASP A 195 -10.06 -11.64 -14.55
C ASP A 195 -9.01 -10.58 -14.18
N PRO A 196 -8.20 -10.10 -15.14
CA PRO A 196 -7.18 -9.09 -14.89
C PRO A 196 -7.76 -7.71 -14.54
N HIS A 197 -9.06 -7.47 -14.73
CA HIS A 197 -9.72 -6.24 -14.28
C HIS A 197 -9.98 -6.21 -12.77
N GLY A 198 -9.81 -7.33 -12.09
CA GLY A 198 -10.18 -7.50 -10.70
C GLY A 198 -11.70 -7.63 -10.55
N ARG A 199 -12.12 -8.44 -9.60
CA ARG A 199 -13.51 -8.60 -9.24
C ARG A 199 -13.90 -7.49 -8.27
N SER A 200 -15.09 -6.92 -8.46
CA SER A 200 -15.67 -6.03 -7.45
C SER A 200 -16.03 -6.89 -6.23
N ILE A 201 -15.25 -6.78 -5.16
CA ILE A 201 -15.57 -7.43 -3.90
C ILE A 201 -16.56 -6.50 -3.19
N GLU A 202 -17.84 -6.85 -3.22
CA GLU A 202 -18.78 -6.32 -2.23
C GLU A 202 -18.24 -6.74 -0.85
N ILE A 203 -17.67 -5.79 -0.12
CA ILE A 203 -17.30 -6.01 1.26
C ILE A 203 -18.62 -6.27 1.99
N ALA A 204 -18.84 -7.51 2.42
CA ALA A 204 -19.94 -7.82 3.33
C ALA A 204 -19.76 -6.94 4.57
N VAL A 205 -20.65 -5.96 4.71
CA VAL A 205 -20.73 -5.03 5.85
C VAL A 205 -21.15 -5.77 7.11
#